data_AF-A0A3N5UYN3-F1
#
_entry.id   AF-A0A3N5UYN3-F1
#
_cell.length_a   1.000
_cell.length_b   1.000
_cell.length_c   1.000
_cell.angle_alpha   90.00
_cell.angle_beta   90.00
_cell.angle_gamma   90.00
#
_symmetry.space_group_name_H-M   'P 1'
#
loop_
_entity.id
_entity.type
_entity.pdbx_description
1 polymer ?
#
loop_
_entity_poly.entity_id
_entity_poly.type
_entity_poly.pdbx_seq_one_letter_code
_entity_poly.pdbx_strand_id
1 'polypeptide(L)'
;MRLLLKIKTLLIPWERHPAVKAFCFSGIIKRPEGFTLVEVIVTIIAASILGAIFLNYMGTAMSQSTRAIEYVSGEASAEGLLERITTEFVYEMNRNPATALGTIAGRDYGSRVTKQYLNFVVSGTEGNQVVLSSGTSNTLKVTVSSSGSNLSTLLTNSRLSGSPKVAF
;
A
#
# COMPACT_ATOMS: atom_id res chain seq x y z
N MET A 1 -44.61 -39.97 -7.42
CA MET A 1 -45.13 -40.14 -8.80
C MET A 1 -45.08 -38.77 -9.46
N ARG A 2 -44.34 -38.64 -10.57
CA ARG A 2 -43.97 -37.38 -11.25
C ARG A 2 -45.19 -36.53 -11.60
N LEU A 3 -45.21 -35.27 -11.13
CA LEU A 3 -46.11 -34.23 -11.60
C LEU A 3 -45.28 -33.11 -12.23
N LEU A 4 -45.37 -33.05 -13.57
CA LEU A 4 -44.94 -31.97 -14.42
C LEU A 4 -45.71 -30.69 -14.05
N LEU A 5 -45.02 -29.55 -13.87
CA LEU A 5 -45.62 -28.24 -14.11
C LEU A 5 -44.59 -27.17 -14.55
N LYS A 6 -44.56 -26.98 -15.88
CA LYS A 6 -44.40 -25.73 -16.66
C LYS A 6 -43.82 -24.47 -15.96
N ILE A 7 -42.65 -24.02 -16.43
CA ILE A 7 -42.28 -22.59 -16.45
C ILE A 7 -42.07 -22.15 -17.91
N LYS A 8 -43.18 -21.64 -18.46
CA LYS A 8 -43.36 -20.51 -19.39
C LYS A 8 -42.10 -19.97 -20.13
N THR A 9 -41.73 -20.59 -21.24
CA THR A 9 -40.96 -19.95 -22.32
C THR A 9 -41.90 -19.00 -23.08
N LEU A 10 -41.81 -17.71 -22.76
CA LEU A 10 -42.39 -16.62 -23.56
C LEU A 10 -41.61 -16.51 -24.88
N LEU A 11 -42.15 -17.12 -25.93
CA LEU A 11 -41.90 -16.68 -27.31
C LEU A 11 -42.69 -15.38 -27.53
N ILE A 12 -42.00 -14.27 -27.81
CA ILE A 12 -42.54 -13.17 -28.61
C ILE A 12 -41.46 -12.78 -29.63
N PRO A 13 -41.85 -12.52 -30.89
CA PRO A 13 -41.03 -12.68 -32.08
C PRO A 13 -40.38 -11.35 -32.46
N TRP A 14 -39.16 -11.40 -33.02
CA TRP A 14 -38.58 -10.23 -33.67
C TRP A 14 -37.91 -10.61 -34.99
N GLU A 15 -38.05 -9.68 -35.92
CA GLU A 15 -37.97 -9.79 -37.36
C GLU A 15 -36.64 -10.29 -37.92
N ARG A 16 -36.76 -10.80 -39.15
CA ARG A 16 -35.68 -11.05 -40.09
C ARG A 16 -34.83 -9.78 -40.27
N HIS A 17 -33.65 -9.74 -39.68
CA HIS A 17 -32.58 -8.83 -40.12
C HIS A 17 -31.60 -9.57 -41.03
N PRO A 18 -31.46 -9.18 -42.31
CA PRO A 18 -30.48 -9.75 -43.22
C PRO A 18 -29.11 -9.07 -43.00
N ALA A 19 -28.40 -9.44 -41.94
CA ALA A 19 -27.01 -8.99 -41.77
C ALA A 19 -26.23 -9.83 -40.75
N VAL A 20 -26.22 -11.15 -40.89
CA VAL A 20 -25.08 -11.93 -40.41
C VAL A 20 -24.35 -12.41 -41.65
N LYS A 21 -23.51 -11.54 -42.22
CA LYS A 21 -22.42 -11.99 -43.08
C LYS A 21 -21.52 -12.81 -42.17
N ALA A 22 -21.72 -14.13 -42.17
CA ALA A 22 -20.71 -15.06 -41.75
C ALA A 22 -19.44 -14.67 -42.53
N PHE A 23 -18.44 -14.15 -41.83
CA PHE A 23 -17.12 -13.89 -42.39
C PHE A 23 -16.44 -15.26 -42.55
N CYS A 24 -16.97 -16.05 -43.47
CA CYS A 24 -16.34 -17.27 -43.93
C CYS A 24 -15.22 -16.80 -44.85
N PHE A 25 -14.02 -16.64 -44.30
CA PHE A 25 -12.81 -16.41 -45.06
C PHE A 25 -12.51 -17.70 -45.84
N SER A 26 -13.24 -17.90 -46.94
CA SER A 26 -12.89 -18.88 -47.97
C SER A 26 -11.76 -18.28 -48.79
N GLY A 27 -10.58 -18.18 -48.17
CA GLY A 27 -9.33 -18.00 -48.87
C GLY A 27 -8.99 -19.32 -49.56
N ILE A 28 -9.09 -19.35 -50.88
CA ILE A 28 -8.63 -20.45 -51.73
C ILE A 28 -7.17 -20.77 -51.35
N ILE A 29 -6.92 -21.95 -50.77
CA ILE A 29 -5.55 -22.42 -50.51
C ILE A 29 -4.98 -22.97 -51.81
N LYS A 30 -4.19 -22.16 -52.54
CA LYS A 30 -3.17 -22.65 -53.49
C LYS A 30 -1.85 -22.87 -52.72
N ARG A 31 -1.11 -23.95 -53.00
CA ARG A 31 0.25 -24.24 -52.47
C ARG A 31 1.27 -24.23 -53.63
N PRO A 32 2.59 -24.10 -53.38
CA PRO A 32 3.29 -23.15 -52.52
C PRO A 32 4.29 -22.33 -53.38
N GLU A 33 4.15 -21.02 -53.44
CA GLU A 33 5.24 -20.16 -53.96
C GLU A 33 5.50 -19.08 -52.93
N GLY A 34 6.78 -18.73 -52.77
CA GLY A 34 7.33 -18.09 -51.57
C GLY A 34 6.64 -16.81 -51.12
N PHE A 35 6.98 -16.38 -49.91
CA PHE A 35 6.52 -15.10 -49.36
C PHE A 35 6.77 -13.96 -50.36
N THR A 36 5.75 -13.15 -50.60
CA THR A 36 5.94 -11.94 -51.41
C THR A 36 6.84 -10.96 -50.66
N LEU A 37 7.66 -10.19 -51.39
CA LEU A 37 8.59 -9.23 -50.78
C LEU A 37 7.86 -8.23 -49.86
N VAL A 38 6.65 -7.82 -50.23
CA VAL A 38 5.83 -6.90 -49.44
C VAL A 38 5.36 -7.54 -48.13
N GLU A 39 4.96 -8.82 -48.15
CA GLU A 39 4.51 -9.54 -46.97
C GLU A 39 5.63 -9.72 -45.92
N VAL A 40 6.86 -9.99 -46.37
CA VAL A 40 8.03 -10.07 -45.48
C VAL A 40 8.32 -8.72 -44.82
N ILE A 41 8.27 -7.62 -45.59
CA ILE A 41 8.53 -6.28 -45.03
C ILE A 41 7.46 -5.91 -44.01
N VAL A 42 6.18 -6.15 -44.32
CA VAL A 42 5.07 -5.83 -43.41
C VAL A 42 5.15 -6.65 -42.13
N THR A 43 5.51 -7.93 -42.19
CA THR A 43 5.66 -8.77 -40.99
C THR A 43 6.84 -8.36 -40.11
N ILE A 44 7.98 -7.96 -40.69
CA ILE A 44 9.13 -7.43 -39.92
C ILE A 44 8.79 -6.09 -39.27
N ILE A 45 8.06 -5.20 -39.96
CA ILE A 45 7.61 -3.92 -39.39
C ILE A 45 6.62 -4.17 -38.25
N ALA A 46 5.63 -5.05 -38.45
CA ALA A 46 4.68 -5.41 -37.41
C ALA A 46 5.37 -6.04 -36.19
N ALA A 47 6.31 -6.97 -36.40
CA ALA A 47 7.08 -7.60 -35.35
C ALA A 47 7.98 -6.60 -34.60
N SER A 48 8.57 -5.62 -35.28
CA SER A 48 9.42 -4.61 -34.64
C SER A 48 8.63 -3.62 -33.79
N ILE A 49 7.45 -3.18 -34.23
CA ILE A 49 6.57 -2.33 -33.43
C ILE A 49 6.06 -3.08 -32.20
N LEU A 50 5.61 -4.32 -32.37
CA LEU A 50 5.18 -5.16 -31.24
C LEU A 50 6.34 -5.43 -30.28
N GLY A 51 7.53 -5.76 -30.78
CA GLY A 51 8.74 -5.95 -29.98
C GLY A 51 9.12 -4.72 -29.17
N ALA A 52 9.06 -3.52 -29.78
CA ALA A 52 9.32 -2.27 -29.08
C ALA A 52 8.31 -2.01 -27.95
N ILE A 53 7.03 -2.28 -28.18
CA ILE A 53 5.98 -2.20 -27.17
C ILE A 53 6.27 -3.16 -26.01
N PHE A 54 6.60 -4.42 -26.30
CA PHE A 54 6.94 -5.42 -25.28
C PHE A 54 8.13 -5.01 -24.41
N LEU A 55 9.20 -4.48 -25.01
CA LEU A 55 10.38 -4.04 -24.25
C LEU A 55 10.07 -2.86 -23.32
N ASN A 56 9.26 -1.90 -23.77
CA ASN A 56 8.88 -0.75 -22.95
C ASN A 56 8.00 -1.15 -21.75
N TYR A 57 7.02 -2.03 -21.95
CA TYR A 57 6.11 -2.44 -20.87
C TYR A 57 6.73 -3.49 -19.92
N MET A 58 7.56 -4.40 -20.43
CA MET A 58 8.22 -5.41 -19.59
C MET A 58 9.34 -4.81 -18.74
N GLY A 59 10.13 -3.88 -19.29
CA GLY A 59 11.19 -3.21 -18.55
C GLY A 59 10.69 -2.33 -17.39
N THR A 60 9.55 -1.67 -17.59
CA THR A 60 8.94 -0.80 -16.57
C THR A 60 8.21 -1.59 -15.48
N ALA A 61 7.48 -2.66 -15.84
CA ALA A 61 6.78 -3.50 -14.87
C ALA A 61 7.74 -4.26 -13.93
N MET A 62 8.90 -4.72 -14.44
CA MET A 62 9.91 -5.40 -13.63
C MET A 62 10.61 -4.44 -12.65
N SER A 63 10.95 -3.23 -13.10
CA SER A 63 11.65 -2.21 -12.29
C SER A 63 10.81 -1.68 -11.13
N GLN A 64 9.49 -1.64 -11.27
CA GLN A 64 8.59 -1.21 -10.19
C GLN A 64 8.29 -2.33 -9.17
N SER A 65 8.41 -3.59 -9.56
CA SER A 65 8.07 -4.74 -8.69
C SER A 65 9.03 -4.93 -7.50
N THR A 66 10.31 -4.59 -7.67
CA THR A 66 11.31 -4.72 -6.59
C THR A 66 11.17 -3.63 -5.53
N ARG A 67 10.66 -2.45 -5.89
CA ARG A 67 10.45 -1.32 -4.97
C ARG A 67 9.41 -1.61 -3.89
N ALA A 68 8.39 -2.40 -4.23
CA ALA A 68 7.36 -2.79 -3.26
C ALA A 68 7.96 -3.61 -2.10
N ILE A 69 8.89 -4.53 -2.41
CA ILE A 69 9.58 -5.34 -1.41
C ILE A 69 10.47 -4.47 -0.53
N GLU A 70 11.20 -3.52 -1.12
CA GLU A 70 12.06 -2.61 -0.39
C GLU A 70 11.25 -1.76 0.60
N TYR A 71 10.11 -1.21 0.18
CA TYR A 71 9.22 -0.45 1.06
C TYR A 71 8.66 -1.28 2.22
N VAL A 72 8.14 -2.49 1.94
CA VAL A 72 7.64 -3.39 2.99
C VAL A 72 8.74 -3.76 3.98
N SER A 73 9.96 -4.04 3.49
CA SER A 73 11.09 -4.37 4.36
C SER A 73 11.51 -3.19 5.25
N GLY A 74 11.51 -1.97 4.70
CA GLY A 74 11.82 -0.76 5.45
C GLY A 74 10.77 -0.46 6.51
N GLU A 75 9.50 -0.62 6.16
CA GLU A 75 8.35 -0.41 7.05
C GLU A 75 8.35 -1.41 8.20
N ALA A 76 8.52 -2.71 7.92
CA ALA A 76 8.64 -3.73 8.97
C ALA A 76 9.81 -3.44 9.94
N SER A 77 10.95 -2.96 9.42
CA SER A 77 12.07 -2.53 10.26
C SER A 77 11.73 -1.32 11.13
N ALA A 78 10.96 -0.36 10.61
CA ALA A 78 10.53 0.82 11.36
C ALA A 78 9.46 0.48 12.42
N GLU A 79 8.54 -0.44 12.10
CA GLU A 79 7.54 -0.97 13.04
C GLU A 79 8.20 -1.70 14.20
N GLY A 80 9.15 -2.61 13.95
CA GLY A 80 9.86 -3.31 15.03
C GLY A 80 10.62 -2.35 15.96
N LEU A 81 11.11 -1.23 15.42
CA LEU A 81 11.74 -0.18 16.22
C LEU A 81 10.70 0.59 17.06
N LEU A 82 9.53 0.91 16.49
CA LEU A 82 8.43 1.52 17.23
C LEU A 82 7.87 0.62 18.33
N GLU A 83 7.76 -0.68 18.07
CA GLU A 83 7.32 -1.68 19.06
C GLU A 83 8.29 -1.74 20.23
N ARG A 84 9.61 -1.73 19.94
CA ARG A 84 10.63 -1.65 20.99
C ARG A 84 10.49 -0.40 21.85
N ILE A 85 10.37 0.78 21.23
CA ILE A 85 10.19 2.05 21.97
C ILE A 85 8.92 2.00 22.83
N THR A 86 7.82 1.48 22.28
CA THR A 86 6.53 1.39 22.98
C THR A 86 6.61 0.42 24.15
N THR A 87 7.30 -0.71 23.98
CA THR A 87 7.52 -1.70 25.05
C THR A 87 8.36 -1.12 26.17
N GLU A 88 9.46 -0.44 25.83
CA GLU A 88 10.31 0.25 26.80
C GLU A 88 9.53 1.36 27.53
N PHE A 89 8.67 2.10 26.81
CA PHE A 89 7.79 3.10 27.43
C PHE A 89 6.80 2.47 28.41
N VAL A 90 6.15 1.36 28.05
CA VAL A 90 5.23 0.64 28.95
C VAL A 90 6.00 0.13 30.17
N TYR A 91 7.20 -0.41 29.98
CA TYR A 91 8.04 -0.86 31.10
C TYR A 91 8.37 0.31 32.06
N GLU A 92 8.85 1.44 31.55
CA GLU A 92 9.17 2.60 32.37
C GLU A 92 7.92 3.21 33.04
N MET A 93 6.78 3.21 32.34
CA MET A 93 5.50 3.68 32.86
C MET A 93 5.03 2.84 34.07
N ASN A 94 5.35 1.55 34.08
CA ASN A 94 5.02 0.66 35.21
C ASN A 94 6.04 0.75 36.36
N ARG A 95 7.29 1.10 36.05
CA ARG A 95 8.34 1.30 37.05
C ARG A 95 8.20 2.64 37.77
N ASN A 96 8.17 3.74 37.02
CA ASN A 96 7.99 5.10 37.53
C ASN A 96 7.27 5.98 36.48
N PRO A 97 5.94 6.20 36.62
CA PRO A 97 5.18 6.95 35.63
C PRO A 97 5.57 8.44 35.56
N ALA A 98 6.15 9.01 36.63
CA ALA A 98 6.54 10.41 36.65
C ALA A 98 7.73 10.71 35.73
N THR A 99 8.65 9.76 35.55
CA THR A 99 9.89 9.95 34.77
C THR A 99 9.88 9.23 33.43
N ALA A 100 8.88 8.38 33.15
CA ALA A 100 8.86 7.51 31.97
C ALA A 100 9.08 8.26 30.65
N LEU A 101 8.33 9.36 30.41
CA LEU A 101 8.50 10.16 29.19
C LEU A 101 9.88 10.81 29.08
N GLY A 102 10.45 11.27 30.19
CA GLY A 102 11.80 11.84 30.22
C GLY A 102 12.87 10.80 29.88
N THR A 103 12.73 9.59 30.42
CA THR A 103 13.63 8.46 30.12
C THR A 103 13.61 8.10 28.63
N ILE A 104 12.42 8.01 28.02
CA ILE A 104 12.28 7.70 26.60
C ILE A 104 12.79 8.84 25.72
N ALA A 105 12.52 10.10 26.09
CA ALA A 105 13.02 11.25 25.36
C ALA A 105 14.55 11.34 25.37
N GLY A 106 15.20 11.00 26.49
CA GLY A 106 16.65 11.03 26.63
C GLY A 106 17.39 9.83 26.02
N ARG A 107 16.72 8.70 25.78
CA ARG A 107 17.35 7.48 25.26
C ARG A 107 17.61 7.56 23.76
N ASP A 108 18.79 7.17 23.30
CA ASP A 108 19.09 7.08 21.87
C ASP A 108 18.55 5.76 21.27
N TYR A 109 17.80 5.88 20.19
CA TYR A 109 17.24 4.76 19.41
C TYR A 109 17.78 4.73 17.98
N GLY A 110 18.77 5.58 17.67
CA GLY A 110 19.38 5.72 16.36
C GLY A 110 18.85 6.90 15.56
N SER A 111 19.56 7.21 14.48
CA SER A 111 19.32 8.39 13.62
C SER A 111 17.99 8.38 12.86
N ARG A 112 17.31 7.23 12.79
CA ARG A 112 15.99 7.09 12.16
C ARG A 112 14.85 7.57 13.05
N VAL A 113 15.12 7.91 14.32
CA VAL A 113 14.09 8.23 15.31
C VAL A 113 14.16 9.70 15.70
N THR A 114 13.06 10.40 15.47
CA THR A 114 12.86 11.78 15.92
C THR A 114 11.84 11.80 17.05
N LYS A 115 12.19 12.46 18.16
CA LYS A 115 11.34 12.60 19.34
C LYS A 115 11.07 14.07 19.59
N GLN A 116 9.81 14.43 19.78
CA GLN A 116 9.39 15.81 20.00
C GLN A 116 8.29 15.87 21.05
N TYR A 117 8.45 16.76 22.03
CA TYR A 117 7.37 17.06 22.96
C TYR A 117 6.30 17.89 22.26
N LEU A 118 5.04 17.54 22.53
CA LEU A 118 3.87 18.19 21.95
C LEU A 118 2.93 18.66 23.02
N ASN A 119 2.26 19.77 22.78
CA ASN A 119 1.09 20.19 23.53
C ASN A 119 -0.13 20.22 22.60
N PHE A 120 -1.30 19.90 23.15
CA PHE A 120 -2.56 20.09 22.45
C PHE A 120 -3.19 21.36 22.98
N VAL A 121 -3.22 22.39 22.14
CA VAL A 121 -3.82 23.68 22.48
C VAL A 121 -5.18 23.72 21.80
N VAL A 122 -6.22 23.97 22.59
CA VAL A 122 -7.56 24.22 22.05
C VAL A 122 -7.67 25.71 21.78
N SER A 123 -7.84 26.07 20.51
CA SER A 123 -8.16 27.44 20.10
C SER A 123 -9.50 27.42 19.38
N GLY A 124 -10.59 27.63 20.13
CA GLY A 124 -11.96 27.51 19.61
C GLY A 124 -12.51 26.08 19.68
N THR A 125 -13.16 25.62 18.60
CA THR A 125 -13.84 24.31 18.55
C THR A 125 -12.92 23.14 18.22
N GLU A 126 -11.69 23.42 17.75
CA GLU A 126 -10.72 22.40 17.33
C GLU A 126 -9.42 22.50 18.15
N GLY A 127 -8.84 21.33 18.46
CA GLY A 127 -7.54 21.22 19.11
C GLY A 127 -6.42 21.13 18.09
N ASN A 128 -5.39 21.97 18.21
CA ASN A 128 -4.21 21.93 17.35
C ASN A 128 -3.00 21.34 18.10
N GLN A 129 -2.16 20.60 17.37
CA GLN A 129 -0.89 20.09 17.87
C GLN A 129 0.17 21.19 17.76
N VAL A 130 0.77 21.58 18.90
CA VAL A 130 1.86 22.54 18.95
C VAL A 130 3.14 21.81 19.40
N VAL A 131 4.18 21.88 18.59
CA VAL A 131 5.51 21.36 18.96
C VAL A 131 6.15 22.30 19.97
N LEU A 132 6.64 21.77 21.09
CA LEU A 132 7.39 22.58 22.05
C LEU A 132 8.82 22.80 21.53
N SER A 133 9.21 24.06 21.40
CA SER A 133 10.59 24.44 21.06
C SER A 133 11.57 24.25 22.23
N SER A 134 11.05 24.20 23.46
CA SER A 134 11.80 23.94 24.69
C SER A 134 10.87 23.45 25.80
N GLY A 135 11.43 22.71 26.77
CA GLY A 135 10.68 22.17 27.91
C GLY A 135 10.12 20.76 27.71
N THR A 136 9.43 20.26 28.73
CA THR A 136 8.80 18.93 28.75
C THR A 136 7.29 19.04 28.64
N SER A 137 6.65 18.05 28.01
CA SER A 137 5.19 17.94 27.96
C SER A 137 4.72 16.55 28.40
N ASN A 138 3.42 16.44 28.68
CA ASN A 138 2.74 15.18 28.98
C ASN A 138 2.58 14.28 27.75
N THR A 139 2.88 14.79 26.55
CA THR A 139 2.86 14.00 25.31
C THR A 139 4.18 14.10 24.57
N LEU A 140 4.72 12.95 24.19
CA LEU A 140 5.90 12.81 23.34
C LEU A 140 5.48 12.15 22.01
N LYS A 141 5.74 12.83 20.89
CA LYS A 141 5.65 12.22 19.57
C LYS A 141 6.96 11.57 19.23
N VAL A 142 6.89 10.30 18.90
CA VAL A 142 8.01 9.52 18.37
C VAL A 142 7.72 9.27 16.90
N THR A 143 8.66 9.64 16.03
CA THR A 143 8.56 9.42 14.59
C THR A 143 9.75 8.59 14.15
N VAL A 144 9.51 7.49 13.46
CA VAL A 144 10.53 6.62 12.87
C VAL A 144 10.46 6.74 11.36
N SER A 145 11.59 7.06 10.73
CA SER A 145 11.70 7.16 9.28
C SER A 145 11.94 5.80 8.64
N SER A 146 11.18 5.54 7.57
CA SER A 146 11.29 4.37 6.70
C SER A 146 11.50 4.80 5.25
N SER A 147 12.00 3.89 4.41
CA SER A 147 12.08 4.05 2.96
C SER A 147 10.66 4.17 2.39
N GLY A 148 10.18 5.40 2.25
CA GLY A 148 8.90 5.72 1.61
C GLY A 148 7.81 6.23 2.56
N SER A 149 7.96 6.10 3.88
CA SER A 149 6.95 6.58 4.84
C SER A 149 7.55 6.87 6.22
N ASN A 150 6.87 7.72 7.00
CA ASN A 150 7.21 8.00 8.39
C ASN A 150 6.11 7.43 9.28
N LEU A 151 6.50 6.56 10.22
CA LEU A 151 5.57 6.04 11.21
C LEU A 151 5.69 6.89 12.46
N SER A 152 4.56 7.40 12.97
CA SER A 152 4.56 8.20 14.20
C SER A 152 3.57 7.68 15.22
N THR A 153 4.00 7.66 16.48
CA THR A 153 3.15 7.33 17.62
C THR A 153 3.20 8.43 18.67
N LEU A 154 2.14 8.53 19.46
CA LEU A 154 2.02 9.47 20.58
C LEU A 154 2.11 8.69 21.88
N LEU A 155 3.11 9.03 22.69
CA LEU A 155 3.29 8.51 24.03
C LEU A 155 2.83 9.57 25.03
N THR A 156 1.79 9.27 25.80
CA THR A 156 1.20 10.21 26.75
C THR A 156 1.34 9.69 28.16
N ASN A 157 1.68 10.59 29.10
CA ASN A 157 1.65 10.26 30.51
C ASN A 157 0.20 10.17 30.98
N SER A 158 -0.33 8.96 31.10
CA SER A 158 -1.71 8.70 31.51
C SER A 158 -1.83 8.21 32.96
N ARG A 159 -0.69 7.97 33.64
CA ARG A 159 -0.67 7.36 34.97
C ARG A 159 -0.06 8.28 36.01
N LEU A 160 -0.51 8.12 37.24
CA LEU A 160 0.00 8.80 38.42
C LEU A 160 0.71 7.77 39.31
N SER A 161 1.50 8.25 40.28
CA SER A 161 2.28 7.39 41.20
C SER A 161 1.43 6.35 41.96
N GLY A 162 0.13 6.60 42.14
CA GLY A 162 -0.84 5.68 42.77
C GLY A 162 -1.66 4.81 41.82
N SER A 163 -1.41 4.86 40.50
CA SER A 163 -2.17 4.04 39.55
C SER A 163 -1.84 2.54 39.72
N PRO A 164 -2.84 1.64 39.62
CA PRO A 164 -2.61 0.20 39.79
C PRO A 164 -1.63 -0.28 38.73
N LYS A 165 -0.59 -1.03 39.13
CA LYS A 165 0.44 -1.56 38.21
C LYS A 165 -0.11 -2.74 37.43
N VAL A 166 0.30 -2.89 36.17
CA VAL A 166 0.01 -4.10 35.40
C VAL A 166 1.12 -5.11 35.72
N ALA A 167 0.77 -6.37 35.98
CA ALA A 167 1.76 -7.44 36.12
C ALA A 167 2.08 -7.98 34.72
N PHE A 168 3.38 -8.06 34.38
CA PHE A 168 3.91 -8.78 33.21
C PHE A 168 4.74 -9.95 33.70
#